data_AF-A0A7S6W038-F1
#
_entry.id   AF-A0A7S6W038-F1
#
_cell.length_a   1.000
_cell.length_b   1.000
_cell.length_c   1.000
_cell.angle_alpha   90.00
_cell.angle_beta   90.00
_cell.angle_gamma   90.00
#
_symmetry.space_group_name_H-M   'P 1'
#
loop_
_entity.id
_entity.type
_entity.pdbx_description
1 polymer ?
#
loop_
_entity_poly.entity_id
_entity_poly.type
_entity_poly.pdbx_seq_one_letter_code
_entity_poly.pdbx_strand_id
1 'polypeptide(L)'
;MEETKKLAYQGDAKAQYELGYAYYYGEGVPENEERGIEWLLYSAKQGNADAQYELGAALYDENIKGSDKQPTVVEWLTKSANQNNADAQFFLGFIYATDFGKPESYKKSLQYLERAAAQGHTEAQAYAGLQYLNGYFGAQRDVQKAYKYLKAAADKGDITSQEQIGFMYLTGLGMKQDYQKAFNIFTELSKKHPSEGTIYYLGYFYEKGIIVPQNHQKAFEYYMQAHEYAAAQNSIAKLYQNGLGVAQDNTKAFEWFLDILPPPS
;
A
#
# COMPACT_ATOMS: atom_id res chain seq x y z
N MET A 1 -17.43 -20.55 22.07
CA MET A 1 -18.55 -20.53 21.11
C MET A 1 -19.90 -20.72 21.77
N GLU A 2 -20.14 -21.78 22.55
CA GLU A 2 -21.46 -21.98 23.20
C GLU A 2 -21.84 -20.88 24.20
N GLU A 3 -20.88 -20.41 25.01
CA GLU A 3 -21.10 -19.25 25.90
C GLU A 3 -21.33 -17.95 25.13
N THR A 4 -20.52 -17.68 24.10
CA THR A 4 -20.69 -16.54 23.18
C THR A 4 -22.09 -16.52 22.57
N LYS A 5 -22.58 -17.65 22.04
CA LYS A 5 -23.95 -17.76 21.51
C LYS A 5 -24.98 -17.37 22.56
N LYS A 6 -24.88 -17.97 23.77
CA LYS A 6 -25.81 -17.68 24.86
C LYS A 6 -25.88 -16.19 25.17
N LEU A 7 -24.73 -15.52 25.29
CA LEU A 7 -24.65 -14.08 25.58
C LEU A 7 -25.15 -13.23 24.40
N ALA A 8 -24.84 -13.62 23.17
CA ALA A 8 -25.30 -12.94 21.97
C ALA A 8 -26.84 -12.94 21.87
N TYR A 9 -27.46 -14.09 22.15
CA TYR A 9 -28.92 -14.22 22.23
C TYR A 9 -29.55 -13.43 23.38
N GLN A 10 -28.77 -13.10 24.42
CA GLN A 10 -29.19 -12.25 25.52
C GLN A 10 -29.03 -10.74 25.22
N GLY A 11 -28.51 -10.39 24.04
CA GLY A 11 -28.36 -9.00 23.63
C GLY A 11 -26.99 -8.39 23.90
N ASP A 12 -26.01 -9.16 24.43
CA ASP A 12 -24.69 -8.63 24.72
C ASP A 12 -23.96 -8.21 23.44
N ALA A 13 -23.66 -6.91 23.30
CA ALA A 13 -23.10 -6.37 22.06
C ALA A 13 -21.73 -6.98 21.70
N LYS A 14 -20.89 -7.29 22.69
CA LYS A 14 -19.58 -7.89 22.43
C LYS A 14 -19.73 -9.33 21.95
N ALA A 15 -20.58 -10.12 22.59
CA ALA A 15 -20.85 -11.49 22.18
C ALA A 15 -21.54 -11.56 20.80
N GLN A 16 -22.41 -10.60 20.48
CA GLN A 16 -22.99 -10.47 19.15
C GLN A 16 -21.93 -10.17 18.08
N TYR A 17 -20.97 -9.30 18.38
CA TYR A 17 -19.83 -9.05 17.51
C TYR A 17 -19.01 -10.33 17.29
N GLU A 18 -18.59 -10.99 18.37
CA GLU A 18 -17.79 -12.23 18.30
C GLU A 18 -18.50 -13.33 17.51
N LEU A 19 -19.82 -13.47 17.71
CA LEU A 19 -20.62 -14.45 16.98
C LEU A 19 -20.77 -14.08 15.49
N GLY A 20 -20.94 -12.80 15.18
CA GLY A 20 -21.01 -12.31 13.81
C GLY A 20 -19.69 -12.52 13.07
N TYR A 21 -18.57 -12.17 13.70
CA TYR A 21 -17.23 -12.42 13.18
C TYR A 21 -16.98 -13.91 12.92
N ALA A 22 -17.34 -14.76 13.89
CA ALA A 22 -17.18 -16.20 13.76
C ALA A 22 -17.99 -16.79 12.61
N TYR A 23 -19.23 -16.34 12.39
CA TYR A 23 -20.02 -16.78 11.23
C TYR A 23 -19.44 -16.24 9.93
N TYR A 24 -19.02 -14.98 9.88
CA TYR A 24 -18.52 -14.36 8.65
C TYR A 24 -17.23 -15.02 8.15
N TYR A 25 -16.29 -15.33 9.05
CA TYR A 25 -14.99 -15.92 8.70
C TYR A 25 -14.88 -17.43 8.94
N GLY A 26 -15.96 -18.08 9.41
CA GLY A 26 -15.96 -19.52 9.70
C GLY A 26 -15.12 -19.94 10.91
N GLU A 27 -14.89 -19.05 11.87
CA GLU A 27 -14.07 -19.34 13.06
C GLU A 27 -14.83 -20.15 14.11
N GLY A 28 -14.57 -21.46 14.16
CA GLY A 28 -15.19 -22.36 15.15
C GLY A 28 -16.68 -22.65 14.92
N VAL A 29 -17.26 -22.14 13.84
CA VAL A 29 -18.60 -22.45 13.31
C VAL A 29 -18.52 -22.53 11.77
N PRO A 30 -19.41 -23.25 11.09
CA PRO A 30 -19.48 -23.20 9.63
C PRO A 30 -19.72 -21.76 9.15
N GLU A 31 -18.94 -21.35 8.16
CA GLU A 31 -19.03 -20.03 7.53
C GLU A 31 -20.45 -19.76 7.00
N ASN A 32 -20.92 -18.55 7.25
CA ASN A 32 -22.20 -18.05 6.82
C ASN A 32 -22.20 -16.51 6.87
N GLU A 33 -21.85 -15.88 5.76
CA GLU A 33 -21.74 -14.42 5.64
C GLU A 33 -23.04 -13.70 6.03
N GLU A 34 -24.19 -14.19 5.56
CA GLU A 34 -25.50 -13.56 5.82
C GLU A 34 -25.81 -13.50 7.33
N ARG A 35 -25.60 -14.61 8.05
CA ARG A 35 -25.72 -14.64 9.51
C ARG A 35 -24.65 -13.80 10.19
N GLY A 36 -23.43 -13.81 9.66
CA GLY A 36 -22.35 -12.96 10.16
C GLY A 36 -22.74 -11.49 10.14
N ILE A 37 -23.20 -11.00 8.98
CA ILE A 37 -23.69 -9.63 8.79
C ILE A 37 -24.87 -9.32 9.70
N GLU A 38 -25.82 -10.25 9.87
CA GLU A 38 -26.97 -10.06 10.77
C GLU A 38 -26.52 -9.82 12.22
N TRP A 39 -25.61 -10.65 12.74
CA TRP A 39 -25.08 -10.52 14.10
C TRP A 39 -24.21 -9.28 14.28
N LEU A 40 -23.37 -8.97 13.30
CA LEU A 40 -22.61 -7.72 13.27
C LEU A 40 -23.55 -6.51 13.30
N LEU A 41 -24.66 -6.54 12.58
CA LEU A 41 -25.66 -5.47 12.59
C LEU A 41 -26.32 -5.29 13.96
N TYR A 42 -26.66 -6.37 14.68
CA TYR A 42 -27.18 -6.26 16.05
C TYR A 42 -26.17 -5.57 16.97
N SER A 43 -24.89 -5.96 16.91
CA SER A 43 -23.83 -5.36 17.71
C SER A 43 -23.55 -3.90 17.33
N ALA A 44 -23.46 -3.61 16.04
CA ALA A 44 -23.16 -2.28 15.49
C ALA A 44 -24.25 -1.25 15.86
N LYS A 45 -25.52 -1.66 15.86
CA LYS A 45 -26.66 -0.85 16.32
C LYS A 45 -26.58 -0.46 17.79
N GLN A 46 -25.88 -1.26 18.60
CA GLN A 46 -25.63 -0.97 20.02
C GLN A 46 -24.41 -0.07 20.24
N GLY A 47 -23.71 0.34 19.17
CA GLY A 47 -22.57 1.23 19.26
C GLY A 47 -21.21 0.54 19.31
N ASN A 48 -21.13 -0.79 19.19
CA ASN A 48 -19.84 -1.49 19.16
C ASN A 48 -19.00 -1.04 17.95
N ALA A 49 -17.85 -0.44 18.20
CA ALA A 49 -16.98 0.14 17.16
C ALA A 49 -16.42 -0.93 16.20
N ASP A 50 -16.04 -2.09 16.73
CA ASP A 50 -15.47 -3.17 15.92
C ASP A 50 -16.54 -3.77 15.02
N ALA A 51 -17.75 -3.99 15.53
CA ALA A 51 -18.87 -4.43 14.69
C ALA A 51 -19.28 -3.40 13.63
N GLN A 52 -19.21 -2.10 13.93
CA GLN A 52 -19.45 -1.04 12.95
C GLN A 52 -18.37 -1.02 11.86
N TYR A 53 -17.11 -1.29 12.22
CA TYR A 53 -16.03 -1.44 11.25
C TYR A 53 -16.27 -2.66 10.35
N GLU A 54 -16.44 -3.85 10.94
CA GLU A 54 -16.61 -5.10 10.18
C GLU A 54 -17.83 -5.06 9.28
N LEU A 55 -18.95 -4.50 9.77
CA LEU A 55 -20.14 -4.33 8.94
C LEU A 55 -19.88 -3.38 7.76
N GLY A 56 -19.12 -2.30 7.99
CA GLY A 56 -18.71 -1.40 6.92
C GLY A 56 -17.79 -2.06 5.89
N ALA A 57 -16.85 -2.89 6.36
CA ALA A 57 -15.93 -3.66 5.53
C ALA A 57 -16.66 -4.72 4.68
N ALA A 58 -17.47 -5.56 5.32
CA ALA A 58 -18.25 -6.59 4.63
C ALA A 58 -19.18 -6.00 3.55
N LEU A 59 -19.83 -4.88 3.84
CA LEU A 59 -20.67 -4.18 2.85
C LEU A 59 -19.85 -3.57 1.70
N TYR A 60 -18.58 -3.20 1.92
CA TYR A 60 -17.73 -2.69 0.85
C TYR A 60 -17.30 -3.80 -0.12
N ASP A 61 -16.96 -4.98 0.42
CA ASP A 61 -16.48 -6.14 -0.33
C ASP A 61 -17.52 -6.73 -1.30
N GLU A 62 -18.81 -6.43 -1.10
CA GLU A 62 -19.89 -6.68 -2.07
C GLU A 62 -19.77 -5.83 -3.37
N ASN A 63 -18.60 -5.22 -3.65
CA ASN A 63 -18.26 -4.41 -4.83
C ASN A 63 -19.24 -3.27 -5.10
N ILE A 64 -19.47 -2.45 -4.08
CA ILE A 64 -20.54 -1.45 -4.04
C ILE A 64 -20.20 -0.10 -4.71
N LYS A 65 -19.16 -0.03 -5.54
CA LYS A 65 -18.69 1.23 -6.12
C LYS A 65 -19.79 1.88 -6.97
N GLY A 66 -20.22 3.08 -6.59
CA GLY A 66 -21.30 3.81 -7.27
C GLY A 66 -22.71 3.26 -7.01
N SER A 67 -22.87 2.35 -6.04
CA SER A 67 -24.19 1.84 -5.62
C SER A 67 -24.84 2.68 -4.52
N ASP A 68 -26.15 2.51 -4.33
CA ASP A 68 -26.92 3.14 -3.25
C ASP A 68 -26.51 2.69 -1.84
N LYS A 69 -25.68 1.64 -1.71
CA LYS A 69 -25.12 1.16 -0.44
C LYS A 69 -23.87 1.93 0.02
N GLN A 70 -23.21 2.69 -0.87
CA GLN A 70 -21.99 3.43 -0.53
C GLN A 70 -22.16 4.43 0.63
N PRO A 71 -23.26 5.19 0.73
CA PRO A 71 -23.53 6.03 1.91
C PRO A 71 -23.59 5.23 3.21
N THR A 72 -24.14 4.01 3.18
CA THR A 72 -24.24 3.13 4.35
C THR A 72 -22.87 2.64 4.82
N VAL A 73 -21.96 2.31 3.90
CA VAL A 73 -20.58 1.96 4.26
C VAL A 73 -19.86 3.13 4.91
N VAL A 74 -19.91 4.31 4.30
CA VAL A 74 -19.28 5.50 4.87
C VAL A 74 -19.89 5.83 6.23
N GLU A 75 -21.20 5.66 6.42
CA GLU A 75 -21.86 5.89 7.71
C GLU A 75 -21.34 4.95 8.80
N TRP A 76 -21.30 3.64 8.56
CA TRP A 76 -20.84 2.67 9.55
C TRP A 76 -19.37 2.86 9.91
N LEU A 77 -18.51 3.02 8.90
CA LEU A 77 -17.09 3.29 9.13
C LEU A 77 -16.88 4.62 9.85
N THR A 78 -17.67 5.65 9.56
CA THR A 78 -17.58 6.95 10.27
C THR A 78 -17.96 6.81 11.73
N LYS A 79 -19.00 6.05 12.06
CA LYS A 79 -19.36 5.77 13.47
C LYS A 79 -18.22 5.07 14.19
N SER A 80 -17.62 4.04 13.59
CA SER A 80 -16.48 3.32 14.16
C SER A 80 -15.24 4.22 14.32
N ALA A 81 -14.87 4.96 13.28
CA ALA A 81 -13.72 5.85 13.27
C ALA A 81 -13.83 6.99 14.30
N ASN A 82 -15.03 7.49 14.57
CA ASN A 82 -15.30 8.49 15.60
C ASN A 82 -15.15 7.95 17.03
N GLN A 83 -15.17 6.62 17.19
CA GLN A 83 -14.83 5.92 18.43
C GLN A 83 -13.34 5.56 18.51
N ASN A 84 -12.50 6.17 17.65
CA ASN A 84 -11.06 5.95 17.54
C ASN A 84 -10.63 4.56 17.04
N ASN A 85 -11.52 3.76 16.43
CA ASN A 85 -11.08 2.55 15.75
C ASN A 85 -10.12 2.91 14.58
N ALA A 86 -8.89 2.39 14.63
CA ALA A 86 -7.82 2.76 13.69
C ALA A 86 -8.03 2.15 12.31
N ASP A 87 -8.59 0.94 12.21
CA ASP A 87 -8.86 0.24 10.95
C ASP A 87 -9.97 0.95 10.18
N ALA A 88 -11.03 1.38 10.86
CA ALA A 88 -12.09 2.19 10.27
C ALA A 88 -11.58 3.56 9.78
N GLN A 89 -10.68 4.19 10.55
CA GLN A 89 -10.02 5.43 10.10
C GLN A 89 -9.16 5.17 8.85
N PHE A 90 -8.31 4.14 8.86
CA PHE A 90 -7.53 3.78 7.68
C PHE A 90 -8.42 3.52 6.47
N PHE A 91 -9.50 2.75 6.64
CA PHE A 91 -10.35 2.33 5.55
C PHE A 91 -11.18 3.48 4.96
N LEU A 92 -11.67 4.41 5.79
CA LEU A 92 -12.21 5.69 5.30
C LEU A 92 -11.15 6.50 4.55
N GLY A 93 -9.92 6.52 5.07
CA GLY A 93 -8.77 7.11 4.41
C GLY A 93 -8.59 6.58 2.97
N PHE A 94 -8.63 5.26 2.82
CA PHE A 94 -8.54 4.56 1.55
C PHE A 94 -9.73 4.90 0.61
N ILE A 95 -10.97 4.73 1.09
CA ILE A 95 -12.20 5.01 0.32
C ILE A 95 -12.19 6.45 -0.22
N TYR A 96 -11.81 7.42 0.61
CA TYR A 96 -11.75 8.81 0.19
C TYR A 96 -10.65 9.09 -0.86
N ALA A 97 -9.57 8.31 -0.88
CA ALA A 97 -8.51 8.41 -1.88
C ALA A 97 -8.89 7.78 -3.22
N THR A 98 -9.63 6.67 -3.22
CA THR A 98 -9.87 5.87 -4.43
C THR A 98 -11.20 6.16 -5.12
N ASP A 99 -12.25 6.54 -4.37
CA ASP A 99 -13.62 6.49 -4.89
C ASP A 99 -14.22 7.84 -5.27
N PHE A 100 -13.61 8.96 -4.86
CA PHE A 100 -14.23 10.27 -5.08
C PHE A 100 -13.47 11.19 -6.04
N GLY A 101 -12.18 10.95 -6.29
CA GLY A 101 -11.35 11.65 -7.29
C GLY A 101 -11.28 13.18 -7.18
N LYS A 102 -11.92 13.77 -6.17
CA LYS A 102 -12.11 15.21 -5.98
C LYS A 102 -11.11 15.74 -4.97
N PRO A 103 -10.56 16.96 -5.14
CA PRO A 103 -9.62 17.56 -4.19
C PRO A 103 -10.05 17.52 -2.72
N GLU A 104 -11.34 17.70 -2.43
CA GLU A 104 -11.87 17.65 -1.06
C GLU A 104 -11.82 16.26 -0.43
N SER A 105 -12.05 15.23 -1.22
CA SER A 105 -12.03 13.85 -0.74
C SER A 105 -10.63 13.45 -0.32
N TYR A 106 -9.62 13.87 -1.08
CA TYR A 106 -8.26 13.59 -0.69
C TYR A 106 -7.81 14.31 0.60
N LYS A 107 -8.33 15.51 0.89
CA LYS A 107 -8.14 16.14 2.21
C LYS A 107 -8.73 15.30 3.34
N LYS A 108 -9.95 14.77 3.14
CA LYS A 108 -10.57 13.86 4.11
C LYS A 108 -9.77 12.56 4.26
N SER A 109 -9.29 12.02 3.14
CA SER A 109 -8.40 10.85 3.13
C SER A 109 -7.20 11.07 4.04
N LEU A 110 -6.44 12.16 3.82
CA LEU A 110 -5.29 12.48 4.64
C LEU A 110 -5.65 12.63 6.13
N GLN A 111 -6.74 13.32 6.46
CA GLN A 111 -7.18 13.50 7.85
C GLN A 111 -7.43 12.15 8.55
N TYR A 112 -8.10 11.22 7.88
CA TYR A 112 -8.35 9.90 8.44
C TYR A 112 -7.09 9.05 8.52
N LEU A 113 -6.23 9.09 7.49
CA LEU A 113 -4.94 8.39 7.49
C LEU A 113 -4.02 8.89 8.60
N GLU A 114 -3.94 10.21 8.83
CA GLU A 114 -3.12 10.78 9.90
C GLU A 114 -3.62 10.36 11.29
N ARG A 115 -4.95 10.26 11.49
CA ARG A 115 -5.53 9.76 12.74
C ARG A 115 -5.15 8.30 12.98
N ALA A 116 -5.32 7.43 11.98
CA ALA A 116 -4.93 6.02 12.09
C ALA A 116 -3.40 5.86 12.28
N ALA A 117 -2.60 6.65 11.55
CA ALA A 117 -1.16 6.63 11.64
C ALA A 117 -0.64 7.09 13.01
N ALA A 118 -1.32 8.05 13.65
CA ALA A 118 -1.01 8.51 15.01
C ALA A 118 -1.26 7.41 16.06
N GLN A 119 -2.15 6.45 15.76
CA GLN A 119 -2.38 5.26 16.58
C GLN A 119 -1.40 4.12 16.26
N GLY A 120 -0.53 4.31 15.26
CA GLY A 120 0.44 3.29 14.86
C GLY A 120 -0.07 2.31 13.80
N HIS A 121 -1.16 2.59 13.10
CA HIS A 121 -1.57 1.75 11.97
C HIS A 121 -0.54 1.84 10.84
N THR A 122 0.07 0.72 10.47
CA THR A 122 1.25 0.65 9.58
C THR A 122 0.92 1.11 8.16
N GLU A 123 -0.16 0.61 7.60
CA GLU A 123 -0.66 0.95 6.26
C GLU A 123 -1.06 2.42 6.21
N ALA A 124 -1.77 2.93 7.22
CA ALA A 124 -2.08 4.35 7.30
C ALA A 124 -0.83 5.24 7.31
N GLN A 125 0.23 4.82 8.02
CA GLN A 125 1.54 5.49 7.98
C GLN A 125 2.12 5.48 6.57
N ALA A 126 2.13 4.33 5.89
CA ALA A 126 2.63 4.23 4.51
C ALA A 126 1.85 5.15 3.55
N TYR A 127 0.52 5.07 3.56
CA TYR A 127 -0.34 5.87 2.69
C TYR A 127 -0.26 7.37 2.98
N ALA A 128 -0.25 7.79 4.25
CA ALA A 128 -0.05 9.20 4.60
C ALA A 128 1.32 9.70 4.12
N GLY A 129 2.36 8.88 4.30
CA GLY A 129 3.71 9.18 3.82
C GLY A 129 3.76 9.40 2.31
N LEU A 130 3.14 8.52 1.53
CA LEU A 130 3.04 8.63 0.08
C LEU A 130 2.25 9.87 -0.38
N GLN A 131 1.15 10.22 0.29
CA GLN A 131 0.38 11.42 -0.03
C GLN A 131 1.22 12.70 0.17
N TYR A 132 1.94 12.80 1.30
CA TYR A 132 2.84 13.92 1.55
C TYR A 132 4.03 13.97 0.56
N LEU A 133 4.54 12.83 0.12
CA LEU A 133 5.67 12.75 -0.82
C LEU A 133 5.28 13.29 -2.21
N ASN A 134 4.09 12.90 -2.68
CA ASN A 134 3.58 13.24 -4.01
C ASN A 134 3.02 14.65 -4.07
N GLY A 135 2.46 15.17 -2.97
CA GLY A 135 1.94 16.54 -2.90
C GLY A 135 0.74 16.85 -3.81
N TYR A 136 0.17 15.81 -4.42
CA TYR A 136 -1.16 15.86 -5.02
C TYR A 136 -2.18 15.45 -3.95
N PHE A 137 -3.48 15.67 -4.22
CA PHE A 137 -4.54 15.06 -3.42
C PHE A 137 -4.62 15.58 -1.97
N GLY A 138 -4.82 16.89 -1.79
CA GLY A 138 -5.22 17.46 -0.50
C GLY A 138 -4.11 17.74 0.50
N ALA A 139 -2.88 17.28 0.27
CA ALA A 139 -1.68 17.68 1.01
C ALA A 139 -0.80 18.62 0.17
N GLN A 140 -0.22 19.65 0.77
CA GLN A 140 0.97 20.28 0.18
C GLN A 140 2.14 19.30 0.33
N ARG A 141 2.96 19.16 -0.73
CA ARG A 141 4.15 18.32 -0.69
C ARG A 141 5.02 18.65 0.53
N ASP A 142 5.26 17.66 1.38
CA ASP A 142 6.09 17.78 2.58
C ASP A 142 6.96 16.52 2.73
N VAL A 143 8.18 16.62 2.22
CA VAL A 143 9.09 15.47 2.16
C VAL A 143 9.59 15.06 3.56
N GLN A 144 9.62 15.98 4.53
CA GLN A 144 10.02 15.65 5.90
C GLN A 144 8.92 14.86 6.62
N LYS A 145 7.66 15.29 6.49
CA LYS A 145 6.52 14.52 6.99
C LYS A 145 6.41 13.17 6.30
N ALA A 146 6.58 13.15 4.97
CA ALA A 146 6.60 11.91 4.20
C ALA A 146 7.62 10.92 4.77
N TYR A 147 8.87 11.36 4.95
CA TYR A 147 9.92 10.52 5.54
C TYR A 147 9.54 10.02 6.93
N LYS A 148 8.99 10.88 7.80
CA LYS A 148 8.60 10.47 9.16
C LYS A 148 7.57 9.35 9.15
N TYR A 149 6.51 9.49 8.35
CA TYR A 149 5.46 8.48 8.24
C TYR A 149 5.97 7.19 7.59
N LEU A 150 6.66 7.29 6.44
CA LEU A 150 7.26 6.14 5.78
C LEU A 150 8.25 5.41 6.69
N LYS A 151 9.07 6.13 7.46
CA LYS A 151 10.02 5.53 8.40
C LYS A 151 9.30 4.74 9.49
N ALA A 152 8.20 5.28 10.03
CA ALA A 152 7.41 4.58 11.03
C ALA A 152 6.80 3.28 10.50
N ALA A 153 6.31 3.28 9.24
CA ALA A 153 5.80 2.07 8.58
C ALA A 153 6.93 1.07 8.26
N ALA A 154 8.05 1.56 7.72
CA ALA A 154 9.22 0.76 7.37
C ALA A 154 9.83 0.04 8.59
N ASP A 155 9.83 0.70 9.75
CA ASP A 155 10.29 0.11 11.02
C ASP A 155 9.41 -1.04 11.51
N LYS A 156 8.19 -1.15 10.99
CA LYS A 156 7.26 -2.26 11.23
C LYS A 156 7.27 -3.31 10.12
N GLY A 157 8.17 -3.17 9.14
CA GLY A 157 8.32 -4.11 8.05
C GLY A 157 7.51 -3.80 6.80
N ASP A 158 6.91 -2.61 6.68
CA ASP A 158 6.23 -2.22 5.44
C ASP A 158 7.25 -2.08 4.29
N ILE A 159 7.17 -3.01 3.33
CA ILE A 159 8.14 -3.14 2.24
C ILE A 159 8.09 -1.92 1.32
N THR A 160 6.89 -1.43 0.98
CA THR A 160 6.73 -0.26 0.13
C THR A 160 7.40 0.97 0.74
N SER A 161 7.24 1.19 2.05
CA SER A 161 7.90 2.30 2.73
C SER A 161 9.42 2.12 2.81
N GLN A 162 9.91 0.89 3.00
CA GLN A 162 11.34 0.60 2.94
C GLN A 162 11.93 0.93 1.57
N GLU A 163 11.26 0.51 0.48
CA GLU A 163 11.66 0.85 -0.89
C GLU A 163 11.69 2.36 -1.12
N GLN A 164 10.65 3.08 -0.69
CA GLN A 164 10.59 4.54 -0.82
C GLN A 164 11.71 5.24 -0.05
N ILE A 165 12.03 4.79 1.17
CA ILE A 165 13.16 5.35 1.92
C ILE A 165 14.49 5.06 1.23
N GLY A 166 14.66 3.84 0.67
CA GLY A 166 15.81 3.50 -0.17
C GLY A 166 15.95 4.46 -1.34
N PHE A 167 14.85 4.76 -2.03
CA PHE A 167 14.80 5.73 -3.12
C PHE A 167 15.11 7.16 -2.67
N MET A 168 14.61 7.59 -1.50
CA MET A 168 14.92 8.90 -0.93
C MET A 168 16.42 9.05 -0.63
N TYR A 169 17.06 8.01 -0.08
CA TYR A 169 18.51 8.00 0.12
C TYR A 169 19.29 7.98 -1.19
N LEU A 170 18.81 7.21 -2.18
CA LEU A 170 19.42 7.10 -3.50
C LEU A 170 19.43 8.46 -4.23
N THR A 171 18.34 9.21 -4.12
CA THR A 171 18.15 10.48 -4.85
C THR A 171 18.51 11.72 -4.03
N GLY A 172 18.65 11.61 -2.71
CA GLY A 172 18.74 12.76 -1.81
C GLY A 172 17.43 13.54 -1.70
N LEU A 173 16.29 12.90 -1.93
CA LEU A 173 15.01 13.59 -1.92
C LEU A 173 14.62 13.98 -0.49
N GLY A 174 14.69 15.29 -0.19
CA GLY A 174 14.40 15.85 1.12
C GLY A 174 15.38 15.46 2.22
N MET A 175 16.53 14.89 1.86
CA MET A 175 17.59 14.55 2.82
C MET A 175 18.94 14.54 2.12
N LYS A 176 20.03 14.44 2.90
CA LYS A 176 21.34 14.21 2.33
C LYS A 176 21.36 12.84 1.64
N GLN A 177 21.75 12.83 0.37
CA GLN A 177 21.94 11.60 -0.40
C GLN A 177 22.94 10.67 0.30
N ASP A 178 22.60 9.38 0.34
CA ASP A 178 23.41 8.35 0.98
C ASP A 178 23.30 7.04 0.20
N TYR A 179 24.22 6.87 -0.75
CA TYR A 179 24.25 5.69 -1.61
C TYR A 179 24.47 4.39 -0.84
N GLN A 180 25.22 4.43 0.28
CA GLN A 180 25.47 3.22 1.06
C GLN A 180 24.21 2.73 1.76
N LYS A 181 23.43 3.65 2.35
CA LYS A 181 22.13 3.29 2.94
C LYS A 181 21.15 2.77 1.90
N ALA A 182 21.03 3.46 0.75
CA ALA A 182 20.19 2.99 -0.34
C ALA A 182 20.60 1.59 -0.81
N PHE A 183 21.89 1.37 -1.06
CA PHE A 183 22.42 0.07 -1.50
C PHE A 183 22.11 -1.04 -0.49
N ASN A 184 22.28 -0.77 0.82
CA ASN A 184 21.99 -1.74 1.87
C ASN A 184 20.49 -2.09 1.91
N ILE A 185 19.61 -1.09 1.85
CA ILE A 185 18.15 -1.30 1.84
C ILE A 185 17.75 -2.17 0.66
N PHE A 186 18.16 -1.80 -0.57
CA PHE A 186 17.78 -2.56 -1.76
C PHE A 186 18.39 -3.97 -1.78
N THR A 187 19.62 -4.14 -1.27
CA THR A 187 20.24 -5.47 -1.15
C THR A 187 19.53 -6.35 -0.13
N GLU A 188 19.06 -5.79 0.98
CA GLU A 188 18.30 -6.54 1.99
C GLU A 188 16.93 -6.93 1.43
N LEU A 189 16.21 -5.97 0.85
CA LEU A 189 14.92 -6.19 0.24
C LEU A 189 14.99 -7.22 -0.88
N SER A 190 15.96 -7.13 -1.79
CA SER A 190 16.10 -8.09 -2.90
C SER A 190 16.30 -9.54 -2.43
N LYS A 191 16.81 -9.74 -1.21
CA LYS A 191 17.03 -11.08 -0.63
C LYS A 191 15.79 -11.62 0.08
N LYS A 192 15.04 -10.76 0.78
CA LYS A 192 13.87 -11.16 1.58
C LYS A 192 12.57 -11.11 0.79
N HIS A 193 12.44 -10.09 -0.06
CA HIS A 193 11.24 -9.73 -0.81
C HIS A 193 11.66 -9.22 -2.21
N PRO A 194 12.19 -10.09 -3.09
CA PRO A 194 12.63 -9.68 -4.42
C PRO A 194 11.47 -9.04 -5.19
N SER A 195 11.69 -7.80 -5.63
CA SER A 195 10.77 -7.03 -6.46
C SER A 195 11.52 -6.49 -7.67
N GLU A 196 10.83 -6.29 -8.80
CA GLU A 196 11.46 -5.72 -10.00
C GLU A 196 12.14 -4.38 -9.71
N GLY A 197 11.52 -3.54 -8.85
CA GLY A 197 12.09 -2.27 -8.43
C GLY A 197 13.41 -2.42 -7.67
N THR A 198 13.47 -3.31 -6.66
CA THR A 198 14.69 -3.54 -5.86
C THR A 198 15.81 -4.14 -6.71
N ILE A 199 15.49 -5.11 -7.57
CA ILE A 199 16.42 -5.72 -8.53
C ILE A 199 16.95 -4.66 -9.51
N TYR A 200 16.08 -3.82 -10.05
CA TYR A 200 16.45 -2.70 -10.92
C TYR A 200 17.46 -1.77 -10.24
N TYR A 201 17.21 -1.35 -8.98
CA TYR A 201 18.12 -0.44 -8.28
C TYR A 201 19.50 -1.07 -8.02
N LEU A 202 19.59 -2.39 -7.81
CA LEU A 202 20.89 -3.07 -7.75
C LEU A 202 21.62 -3.00 -9.10
N GLY A 203 20.91 -3.20 -10.21
CA GLY A 203 21.45 -2.98 -11.56
C GLY A 203 21.98 -1.55 -11.74
N TYR A 204 21.27 -0.55 -11.23
CA TYR A 204 21.68 0.85 -11.29
C TYR A 204 23.03 1.11 -10.59
N PHE A 205 23.29 0.50 -9.43
CA PHE A 205 24.59 0.64 -8.76
C PHE A 205 25.74 0.07 -9.60
N TYR A 206 25.55 -1.07 -10.26
CA TYR A 206 26.53 -1.64 -11.18
C TYR A 206 26.69 -0.82 -12.47
N GLU A 207 25.62 -0.28 -13.02
CA GLU A 207 25.68 0.53 -14.24
C GLU A 207 26.49 1.81 -13.99
N LYS A 208 26.29 2.44 -12.84
CA LYS A 208 26.94 3.71 -12.49
C LYS A 208 28.29 3.54 -11.79
N GLY A 209 28.63 2.34 -11.34
CA GLY A 209 29.84 2.11 -10.55
C GLY A 209 29.80 2.81 -9.19
N ILE A 210 28.62 2.87 -8.57
CA ILE A 210 28.38 3.51 -7.28
C ILE A 210 28.40 2.42 -6.21
N ILE A 211 29.22 2.57 -5.16
CA ILE A 211 29.50 1.57 -4.10
C ILE A 211 30.19 0.29 -4.62
N VAL A 212 29.78 -0.23 -5.78
CA VAL A 212 30.38 -1.38 -6.47
C VAL A 212 31.12 -0.92 -7.73
N PRO A 213 32.17 -1.64 -8.18
CA PRO A 213 32.82 -1.34 -9.45
C PRO A 213 31.82 -1.37 -10.62
N GLN A 214 31.99 -0.44 -11.56
CA GLN A 214 31.13 -0.38 -12.74
C GLN A 214 31.19 -1.69 -13.52
N ASN A 215 30.03 -2.24 -13.84
CA ASN A 215 29.91 -3.45 -14.63
C ASN A 215 28.58 -3.43 -15.41
N HIS A 216 28.67 -3.02 -16.68
CA HIS A 216 27.49 -2.94 -17.54
C HIS A 216 26.88 -4.30 -17.86
N GLN A 217 27.68 -5.37 -17.92
CA GLN A 217 27.16 -6.72 -18.17
C GLN A 217 26.31 -7.20 -16.99
N LYS A 218 26.81 -6.99 -15.76
CA LYS A 218 26.05 -7.32 -14.55
C LYS A 218 24.82 -6.42 -14.38
N ALA A 219 24.94 -5.13 -14.72
CA ALA A 219 23.78 -4.24 -14.76
C ALA A 219 22.71 -4.74 -15.74
N PHE A 220 23.13 -5.18 -16.94
CA PHE A 220 22.24 -5.78 -17.94
C PHE A 220 21.53 -7.02 -17.37
N GLU A 221 22.25 -7.93 -16.72
CA GLU A 221 21.66 -9.11 -16.08
C GLU A 221 20.60 -8.76 -15.03
N TYR A 222 20.83 -7.74 -14.20
CA TYR A 222 19.83 -7.25 -13.25
C TYR A 222 18.63 -6.60 -13.94
N TYR A 223 18.85 -5.78 -14.97
CA TYR A 223 17.75 -5.16 -15.68
C TYR A 223 16.89 -6.17 -16.44
N MET A 224 17.52 -7.19 -17.02
CA MET A 224 16.81 -8.31 -17.64
C MET A 224 16.01 -9.12 -16.62
N GLN A 225 16.48 -9.26 -15.38
CA GLN A 225 15.65 -9.85 -14.31
C GLN A 225 14.46 -8.96 -13.94
N ALA A 226 14.63 -7.63 -14.05
CA ALA A 226 13.63 -6.63 -13.75
C ALA A 226 12.79 -6.16 -14.95
N HIS A 227 12.65 -6.99 -15.99
CA HIS A 227 12.19 -6.52 -17.31
C HIS A 227 10.72 -6.08 -17.35
N GLU A 228 9.91 -6.39 -16.34
CA GLU A 228 8.53 -5.88 -16.24
C GLU A 228 8.50 -4.46 -15.65
N TYR A 229 9.62 -3.97 -15.11
CA TYR A 229 9.76 -2.60 -14.66
C TYR A 229 10.13 -1.67 -15.82
N ALA A 230 9.29 -0.69 -16.12
CA ALA A 230 9.48 0.22 -17.26
C ALA A 230 10.83 0.95 -17.24
N ALA A 231 11.39 1.23 -16.07
CA ALA A 231 12.73 1.83 -15.97
C ALA A 231 13.84 0.85 -16.35
N ALA A 232 13.66 -0.46 -16.09
CA ALA A 232 14.60 -1.49 -16.49
C ALA A 232 14.58 -1.70 -18.01
N GLN A 233 13.38 -1.73 -18.63
CA GLN A 233 13.22 -1.79 -20.09
C GLN A 233 13.97 -0.65 -20.79
N ASN A 234 13.80 0.58 -20.29
CA ASN A 234 14.54 1.75 -20.77
C ASN A 234 16.07 1.58 -20.61
N SER A 235 16.53 1.02 -19.50
CA SER A 235 17.94 0.76 -19.29
C SER A 235 18.48 -0.33 -20.22
N ILE A 236 17.74 -1.43 -20.43
CA ILE A 236 18.08 -2.50 -21.38
C ILE A 236 18.24 -1.93 -22.79
N ALA A 237 17.26 -1.15 -23.25
CA ALA A 237 17.29 -0.51 -24.56
C ALA A 237 18.53 0.38 -24.74
N LYS A 238 18.87 1.18 -23.72
CA LYS A 238 20.08 2.02 -23.73
C LYS A 238 21.37 1.21 -23.74
N LEU A 239 21.44 0.08 -23.04
CA LEU A 239 22.64 -0.77 -23.05
C LEU A 239 22.85 -1.40 -24.43
N TYR A 240 21.79 -1.87 -25.10
CA TYR A 240 21.86 -2.33 -26.49
C TYR A 240 22.23 -1.22 -27.47
N GLN A 241 21.61 -0.04 -27.35
CA GLN A 241 21.88 1.08 -28.26
C GLN A 241 23.36 1.52 -28.23
N ASN A 242 23.99 1.46 -27.06
CA ASN A 242 25.34 1.95 -26.84
C ASN A 242 26.41 0.83 -26.81
N GLY A 243 26.02 -0.44 -26.90
CA GLY A 243 26.94 -1.57 -26.81
C GLY A 243 27.64 -1.70 -25.45
N LEU A 244 26.92 -1.39 -24.36
CA LEU A 244 27.47 -1.39 -23.00
C LEU A 244 27.11 -2.70 -22.29
N GLY A 245 28.11 -3.56 -22.05
CA GLY A 245 27.90 -4.86 -21.40
C GLY A 245 27.24 -5.92 -22.27
N VAL A 246 26.74 -5.53 -23.45
CA VAL A 246 26.19 -6.37 -24.51
C VAL A 246 26.64 -5.82 -25.87
N ALA A 247 26.59 -6.64 -26.92
CA ALA A 247 26.88 -6.17 -28.27
C ALA A 247 25.87 -5.09 -28.69
N GLN A 248 26.35 -4.07 -29.40
CA GLN A 248 25.50 -3.00 -29.89
C GLN A 248 24.44 -3.56 -30.86
N ASP A 249 23.17 -3.27 -30.61
CA ASP A 249 22.05 -3.74 -31.42
C ASP A 249 20.90 -2.72 -31.38
N ASN A 250 20.84 -1.88 -32.42
CA ASN A 250 19.81 -0.84 -32.51
C ASN A 250 18.41 -1.40 -32.78
N THR A 251 18.30 -2.59 -33.36
CA THR A 251 17.02 -3.24 -33.60
C THR A 251 16.42 -3.72 -32.29
N LYS A 252 17.21 -4.44 -31.47
CA LYS A 252 16.77 -4.83 -30.12
C LYS A 252 16.51 -3.64 -29.22
N ALA A 253 17.35 -2.60 -29.29
CA ALA A 253 17.09 -1.38 -28.53
C ALA A 253 15.72 -0.77 -28.87
N PHE A 254 15.35 -0.75 -30.16
CA PHE A 254 14.04 -0.27 -30.61
C PHE A 254 12.88 -1.17 -30.14
N GLU A 255 13.02 -2.50 -30.21
CA GLU A 255 12.04 -3.45 -29.69
C GLU A 255 11.75 -3.20 -28.20
N TRP A 256 12.80 -3.09 -27.39
CA TRP A 256 12.67 -2.77 -25.95
C TRP A 256 12.06 -1.39 -25.69
N PHE A 257 12.25 -0.41 -26.58
CA PHE A 257 11.57 0.88 -26.45
C PHE A 257 10.08 0.80 -26.81
N LEU A 258 9.69 -0.05 -27.76
CA LEU A 258 8.29 -0.24 -28.15
C LEU A 258 7.49 -0.98 -27.07
N ASP A 259 8.10 -1.96 -26.39
CA ASP A 259 7.45 -2.70 -25.30
C ASP A 259 7.07 -1.80 -24.10
N ILE A 260 7.67 -0.60 -23.99
CA ILE A 260 7.35 0.40 -22.97
C ILE A 260 6.07 1.19 -23.30
N LEU A 261 5.67 1.24 -24.58
CA LEU A 261 4.50 1.99 -25.02
C LEU A 261 3.26 1.08 -25.00
N PRO A 262 2.10 1.55 -24.47
CA PRO A 262 0.86 0.81 -24.68
C PRO A 262 0.61 0.66 -26.19
N PRO A 263 0.00 -0.45 -26.64
CA PRO A 263 -0.26 -0.64 -28.07
C PRO A 263 -1.03 0.58 -28.62
N PRO A 264 -0.68 1.07 -29.83
CA PRO A 264 -1.39 2.19 -30.42
C PRO A 264 -2.89 1.87 -30.52
N SER A 265 -3.70 2.81 -30.02
CA SER A 265 -5.17 2.75 -30.01
C SER A 265 -5.79 2.65 -31.39
#